data_AF-A0A438NFV0-F1
#
_entry.id   AF-A0A438NFV0-F1
#
_cell.length_a   1.000
_cell.length_b   1.000
_cell.length_c   1.000
_cell.angle_alpha   90.00
_cell.angle_beta   90.00
_cell.angle_gamma   90.00
#
_symmetry.space_group_name_H-M   'P 1'
#
loop_
_entity.id
_entity.type
_entity.pdbx_description
1 polymer ?
#
loop_
_entity_poly.entity_id
_entity_poly.type
_entity_poly.pdbx_seq_one_letter_code
_entity_poly.pdbx_strand_id
1 'polypeptide(L)'
;MVTPTAARMMQATRAMRFRQTAFQQKGFVFRENRVPYYQRLFQNHDGKRQWWKTHRSPYILYPYYVILYGSFVTSFYGMQRDVPDFVRRYAPVAYLSATEKYFPSDLTTHLANSHPVTGSGNPIPYTGPLSLTNLNTLTTNPNSNSNSGQTDIYTTSNTGILSLPSWFQGTKPSPDGTLGTTRASVIITVSKPNNILDVFYFYFYTYNQGNWVLDNPALEFGNHVGDWEHTMIRFQNSVPQSIYYSQHSTGQAFSYSAVEKASDGLRPVVYVARGSHANYAVPGPHDHTIPGFNSPVGPLKDHTDRGVYWDPSVGAYVYEYDVATGLFRAYEPNDPIEFLGFEGRWGDRQLGDKEKGQINVFGARKYTGGPTGPRDKKLAREAVCPDSKGCWVRPVLMPREVDGEKGRGEDMR
;
A
#
# COMPACT_ATOMS: atom_id res chain seq x y z
N MET A 1 -48.44 8.77 -96.76
CA MET A 1 -48.33 10.17 -96.29
C MET A 1 -49.40 10.36 -95.23
N VAL A 2 -49.08 10.16 -93.95
CA VAL A 2 -48.62 11.15 -92.96
C VAL A 2 -49.75 12.10 -92.49
N THR A 3 -50.25 11.80 -91.28
CA THR A 3 -50.72 12.64 -90.13
C THR A 3 -50.70 14.18 -90.26
N PRO A 4 -51.49 14.96 -89.47
CA PRO A 4 -51.74 14.81 -88.01
C PRO A 4 -53.20 15.14 -87.56
N THR A 5 -53.69 14.90 -86.34
CA THR A 5 -53.47 15.78 -85.16
C THR A 5 -54.21 15.22 -83.93
N ALA A 6 -53.60 14.28 -83.18
CA ALA A 6 -54.05 13.91 -81.83
C ALA A 6 -53.01 14.27 -80.75
N ALA A 7 -51.82 14.73 -81.15
CA ALA A 7 -50.68 14.96 -80.25
C ALA A 7 -50.63 16.36 -79.60
N ARG A 8 -51.61 17.25 -79.81
CA ARG A 8 -51.57 18.63 -79.28
C ARG A 8 -52.43 18.91 -78.04
N MET A 9 -53.25 17.96 -77.57
CA MET A 9 -54.10 18.19 -76.39
C MET A 9 -53.61 17.54 -75.08
N MET A 10 -52.60 16.67 -75.10
CA MET A 10 -52.01 16.07 -73.89
C MET A 10 -50.70 16.73 -73.42
N GLN A 11 -50.43 17.98 -73.79
CA GLN A 11 -49.27 18.74 -73.27
C GLN A 11 -49.62 19.96 -72.41
N ALA A 12 -50.91 20.25 -72.19
CA ALA A 12 -51.33 21.45 -71.45
C ALA A 12 -51.80 21.18 -70.00
N THR A 13 -51.43 20.05 -69.39
CA THR A 13 -51.75 19.77 -67.97
C THR A 13 -50.52 19.36 -67.16
N ARG A 14 -49.35 19.94 -67.48
CA ARG A 14 -48.11 19.64 -66.76
C ARG A 14 -47.20 20.85 -66.57
N ALA A 15 -47.74 21.99 -66.16
CA ALA A 15 -46.93 23.07 -65.60
C ALA A 15 -47.79 24.13 -64.88
N MET A 16 -48.27 23.82 -63.68
CA MET A 16 -48.50 24.89 -62.70
C MET A 16 -47.51 24.66 -61.56
N ARG A 17 -46.32 25.23 -61.73
CA ARG A 17 -45.28 25.28 -60.71
C ARG A 17 -45.79 26.14 -59.56
N PHE A 18 -46.31 25.51 -58.51
CA PHE A 18 -46.26 26.13 -57.19
C PHE A 18 -44.78 26.18 -56.78
N ARG A 19 -44.17 27.35 -56.86
CA ARG A 19 -42.89 27.60 -56.20
C ARG A 19 -43.15 27.57 -54.70
N GLN A 20 -42.84 26.43 -54.08
CA GLN A 20 -42.95 26.24 -52.63
C GLN A 20 -42.07 27.28 -51.91
N THR A 21 -42.60 27.82 -50.83
CA THR A 21 -41.81 28.66 -49.91
C THR A 21 -40.82 27.77 -49.14
N ALA A 22 -39.66 28.32 -48.76
CA ALA A 22 -38.63 27.59 -48.00
C ALA A 22 -39.13 26.98 -46.68
N PHE A 23 -40.26 27.47 -46.17
CA PHE A 23 -40.94 26.96 -44.98
C PHE A 23 -41.78 25.69 -45.27
N GLN A 24 -42.42 25.58 -46.44
CA GLN A 24 -43.23 24.42 -46.82
C GLN A 24 -42.39 23.16 -47.15
N GLN A 25 -41.13 23.33 -47.57
CA GLN A 25 -40.21 22.21 -47.81
C GLN A 25 -39.73 21.52 -46.52
N LYS A 26 -39.92 22.14 -45.35
CA LYS A 26 -39.51 21.59 -44.05
C LYS A 26 -40.61 20.81 -43.33
N GLY A 27 -41.84 20.77 -43.87
CA GLY A 27 -42.97 20.04 -43.27
C GLY A 27 -43.07 18.58 -43.73
N PHE A 28 -43.56 17.70 -42.85
CA PHE A 28 -43.81 16.27 -43.16
C PHE A 28 -44.82 16.04 -44.30
N VAL A 29 -45.67 17.03 -44.59
CA VAL A 29 -46.84 16.92 -45.48
C VAL A 29 -46.45 16.80 -46.97
N PHE A 30 -45.29 17.31 -47.39
CA PHE A 30 -44.86 17.31 -48.80
C PHE A 30 -43.61 16.46 -49.07
N ARG A 31 -43.22 15.59 -48.13
CA ARG A 31 -42.11 14.66 -48.36
C ARG A 31 -42.58 13.46 -49.19
N GLU A 32 -41.72 13.02 -50.09
CA GLU A 32 -41.92 11.80 -50.87
C GLU A 32 -42.12 10.59 -49.93
N ASN A 33 -43.18 9.81 -50.15
CA ASN A 33 -43.41 8.58 -49.40
C ASN A 33 -42.46 7.48 -49.87
N ARG A 34 -41.45 7.17 -49.04
CA ARG A 34 -40.45 6.11 -49.32
C ARG A 34 -40.73 4.79 -48.61
N VAL A 35 -41.90 4.63 -47.96
CA VAL A 35 -42.24 3.41 -47.22
C VAL A 35 -42.19 2.15 -48.10
N PRO A 36 -42.81 2.11 -49.31
CA PRO A 36 -42.76 0.92 -50.17
C PRO A 36 -41.36 0.58 -50.69
N TYR A 37 -40.47 1.58 -50.77
CA TYR A 37 -39.06 1.38 -51.12
C TYR A 37 -38.32 0.64 -49.99
N TYR A 38 -38.46 1.13 -48.74
CA TYR A 38 -37.82 0.50 -47.60
C TYR A 38 -38.40 -0.88 -47.28
N GLN A 39 -39.69 -1.10 -47.47
CA GLN A 39 -40.30 -2.44 -47.34
C GLN A 39 -39.60 -3.46 -48.25
N ARG A 40 -39.43 -3.13 -49.54
CA ARG A 40 -38.70 -3.98 -50.49
C ARG A 40 -37.22 -4.17 -50.10
N LEU A 41 -36.55 -3.10 -49.68
CA LEU A 41 -35.15 -3.17 -49.27
C LEU A 41 -34.94 -4.10 -48.06
N PHE A 42 -35.76 -4.00 -47.02
CA PHE A 42 -35.60 -4.78 -45.79
C PHE A 42 -36.14 -6.21 -45.90
N GLN A 43 -37.11 -6.47 -46.78
CA GLN A 43 -37.64 -7.82 -47.06
C GLN A 43 -36.83 -8.60 -48.11
N ASN A 44 -35.87 -7.97 -48.79
CA ASN A 44 -35.00 -8.68 -49.73
C ASN A 44 -34.13 -9.73 -49.00
N HIS A 45 -34.09 -10.97 -49.50
CA HIS A 45 -33.32 -12.07 -48.88
C HIS A 45 -31.86 -12.09 -49.38
N ASP A 46 -31.13 -11.00 -49.11
CA ASP A 46 -29.76 -10.76 -49.54
C ASP A 46 -28.68 -11.27 -48.54
N GLY A 47 -29.09 -11.99 -47.49
CA GLY A 47 -28.21 -12.49 -46.43
C GLY A 47 -27.61 -11.41 -45.53
N LYS A 48 -27.92 -10.13 -45.76
CA LYS A 48 -27.39 -9.03 -44.94
C LYS A 48 -28.21 -8.87 -43.67
N ARG A 49 -27.50 -8.63 -42.56
CA ARG A 49 -28.15 -8.25 -41.30
C ARG A 49 -28.89 -6.93 -41.47
N GLN A 50 -30.01 -6.75 -40.77
CA GLN A 50 -30.90 -5.60 -40.92
C GLN A 50 -30.15 -4.25 -40.86
N TRP A 51 -29.21 -4.10 -39.94
CA TRP A 51 -28.43 -2.87 -39.77
C TRP A 51 -27.43 -2.58 -40.91
N TRP A 52 -27.15 -3.54 -41.81
CA TRP A 52 -26.26 -3.36 -42.97
C TRP A 52 -27.01 -3.14 -44.29
N LYS A 53 -28.35 -3.11 -44.28
CA LYS A 53 -29.15 -3.08 -45.52
C LYS A 53 -29.19 -1.74 -46.24
N THR A 54 -28.93 -0.62 -45.55
CA THR A 54 -28.99 0.71 -46.18
C THR A 54 -27.63 1.19 -46.68
N HIS A 55 -27.59 2.04 -47.71
CA HIS A 55 -26.34 2.67 -48.18
C HIS A 55 -25.66 3.54 -47.12
N ARG A 56 -26.42 4.00 -46.12
CA ARG A 56 -25.92 4.83 -45.01
C ARG A 56 -25.28 4.01 -43.89
N SER A 57 -25.55 2.71 -43.85
CA SER A 57 -25.12 1.83 -42.78
C SER A 57 -23.61 1.90 -42.51
N PRO A 58 -22.72 1.85 -43.54
CA PRO A 58 -21.27 1.97 -43.30
C PRO A 58 -20.87 3.28 -42.60
N TYR A 59 -21.47 4.40 -42.99
CA TYR A 59 -21.16 5.72 -42.44
C TYR A 59 -21.63 5.92 -40.99
N ILE A 60 -22.54 5.08 -40.51
CA ILE A 60 -23.04 5.11 -39.13
C ILE A 60 -22.32 4.03 -38.29
N LEU A 61 -22.20 2.82 -38.84
CA LEU A 61 -21.68 1.66 -38.13
C LEU A 61 -20.17 1.71 -37.91
N TYR A 62 -19.38 2.17 -38.88
CA TYR A 62 -17.92 2.24 -38.69
C TYR A 62 -17.52 3.21 -37.57
N PRO A 63 -18.03 4.46 -37.51
CA PRO A 63 -17.77 5.33 -36.36
C PRO A 63 -18.28 4.74 -35.04
N TYR A 64 -19.46 4.10 -35.04
CA TYR A 64 -19.98 3.42 -33.85
C TYR A 64 -19.05 2.32 -33.35
N TYR A 65 -18.54 1.47 -34.24
CA TYR A 65 -17.60 0.41 -33.86
C TYR A 65 -16.28 0.99 -33.35
N VAL A 66 -15.76 2.05 -33.97
CA VAL A 66 -14.54 2.72 -33.48
C VAL A 66 -14.76 3.28 -32.07
N ILE A 67 -15.89 3.92 -31.81
CA ILE A 67 -16.22 4.44 -30.48
C ILE A 67 -16.40 3.30 -29.48
N LEU A 68 -17.15 2.25 -29.84
CA LEU A 68 -17.42 1.11 -28.96
C LEU A 68 -16.14 0.36 -28.60
N TYR A 69 -15.37 -0.09 -29.60
CA TYR A 69 -14.13 -0.81 -29.31
C TYR A 69 -13.08 0.10 -28.70
N GLY A 70 -13.02 1.37 -29.11
CA GLY A 70 -12.15 2.38 -28.52
C GLY A 70 -12.46 2.62 -27.05
N SER A 71 -13.74 2.70 -26.66
CA SER A 71 -14.17 2.88 -25.26
C SER A 71 -13.92 1.64 -24.42
N PHE A 72 -14.07 0.45 -24.97
CA PHE A 72 -13.65 -0.79 -24.31
C PHE A 72 -12.14 -0.78 -24.06
N VAL A 73 -11.32 -0.51 -25.08
CA VAL A 73 -9.86 -0.46 -24.91
C VAL A 73 -9.45 0.61 -23.89
N THR A 74 -10.03 1.81 -23.94
CA THR A 74 -9.74 2.86 -22.94
C THR A 74 -10.24 2.52 -21.54
N SER A 75 -11.37 1.84 -21.39
CA SER A 75 -11.87 1.39 -20.08
C SER A 75 -10.97 0.29 -19.51
N PHE A 76 -10.57 -0.69 -20.33
CA PHE A 76 -9.64 -1.75 -19.92
C PHE A 76 -8.21 -1.24 -19.67
N TYR A 77 -7.79 -0.21 -20.41
CA TYR A 77 -6.56 0.53 -20.15
C TYR A 77 -6.67 1.40 -18.89
N GLY A 78 -7.80 2.04 -18.62
CA GLY A 78 -8.05 2.80 -17.40
C GLY A 78 -8.20 1.92 -16.16
N MET A 79 -8.65 0.67 -16.34
CA MET A 79 -8.56 -0.41 -15.35
C MET A 79 -7.13 -0.99 -15.25
N GLN A 80 -6.10 -0.26 -15.72
CA GLN A 80 -4.70 -0.58 -15.49
C GLN A 80 -4.50 -0.80 -13.99
N ARG A 81 -4.35 -2.08 -13.62
CA ARG A 81 -3.68 -2.60 -12.45
C ARG A 81 -3.81 -1.72 -11.20
N ASP A 82 -5.04 -1.52 -10.76
CA ASP A 82 -5.31 -0.95 -9.43
C ASP A 82 -4.99 -1.97 -8.34
N VAL A 83 -4.63 -1.46 -7.16
CA VAL A 83 -4.54 -2.30 -5.97
C VAL A 83 -5.94 -2.80 -5.60
N PRO A 84 -6.14 -4.11 -5.31
CA PRO A 84 -7.48 -4.61 -4.99
C PRO A 84 -8.12 -3.84 -3.82
N ASP A 85 -9.39 -3.43 -3.95
CA ASP A 85 -10.06 -2.56 -2.97
C ASP A 85 -9.97 -3.04 -1.52
N PHE A 86 -10.00 -4.37 -1.32
CA PHE A 86 -9.93 -4.98 0.01
C PHE A 86 -8.59 -4.73 0.72
N VAL A 87 -7.51 -4.47 -0.03
CA VAL A 87 -6.19 -4.10 0.52
C VAL A 87 -6.26 -2.81 1.33
N ARG A 88 -6.95 -1.79 0.81
CA ARG A 88 -7.13 -0.52 1.51
C ARG A 88 -8.28 -0.59 2.51
N ARG A 89 -9.38 -1.27 2.17
CA ARG A 89 -10.56 -1.40 3.04
C ARG A 89 -10.26 -2.07 4.39
N TYR A 90 -9.38 -3.06 4.41
CA TYR A 90 -9.01 -3.81 5.61
C TYR A 90 -7.63 -3.41 6.16
N ALA A 91 -7.05 -2.31 5.66
CA ALA A 91 -5.75 -1.84 6.11
C ALA A 91 -5.77 -1.57 7.62
N PRO A 92 -4.73 -1.92 8.37
CA PRO A 92 -4.67 -1.64 9.80
C PRO A 92 -4.75 -0.14 10.11
N VAL A 93 -5.25 0.17 11.29
CA VAL A 93 -5.06 1.48 11.94
C VAL A 93 -4.12 1.31 13.11
N ALA A 94 -3.34 2.34 13.44
CA ALA A 94 -2.37 2.28 14.51
C ALA A 94 -2.70 3.29 15.62
N TYR A 95 -2.43 2.91 16.87
CA TYR A 95 -2.31 3.82 17.99
C TYR A 95 -0.86 3.84 18.45
N LEU A 96 -0.25 5.02 18.34
CA LEU A 96 1.06 5.32 18.91
C LEU A 96 0.87 5.70 20.38
N SER A 97 1.86 5.42 21.23
CA SER A 97 1.74 5.74 22.67
C SER A 97 1.40 7.23 22.89
N ALA A 98 0.57 7.51 23.89
CA ALA A 98 0.27 8.87 24.33
C ALA A 98 1.53 9.65 24.76
N THR A 99 2.59 8.92 25.10
CA THR A 99 3.90 9.48 25.49
C THR A 99 4.98 9.30 24.41
N GLU A 100 4.58 8.96 23.18
CA GLU A 100 5.50 8.83 22.05
C GLU A 100 6.23 10.15 21.75
N LYS A 101 7.52 10.03 21.44
CA LYS A 101 8.40 11.13 21.04
C LYS A 101 8.92 10.96 19.62
N TYR A 102 8.98 9.74 19.13
CA TYR A 102 9.52 9.37 17.83
C TYR A 102 8.36 8.84 16.98
N PHE A 103 7.77 9.74 16.20
CA PHE A 103 6.61 9.48 15.36
C PHE A 103 7.01 8.94 13.97
N PRO A 104 6.04 8.44 13.18
CA PRO A 104 6.29 7.99 11.80
C PRO A 104 7.04 9.06 10.99
N SER A 105 8.03 8.61 10.22
CA SER A 105 9.02 9.50 9.62
C SER A 105 9.00 9.43 8.10
N ASP A 106 9.24 10.57 7.44
CA ASP A 106 9.29 10.64 6.00
C ASP A 106 10.57 9.98 5.45
N LEU A 107 10.40 9.04 4.53
CA LEU A 107 11.51 8.28 3.93
C LEU A 107 12.50 9.19 3.18
N THR A 108 12.00 10.22 2.48
CA THR A 108 12.87 11.14 1.73
C THR A 108 13.67 12.04 2.67
N THR A 109 13.04 12.49 3.76
CA THR A 109 13.71 13.27 4.80
C THR A 109 14.81 12.46 5.49
N HIS A 110 14.56 11.18 5.76
CA HIS A 110 15.56 10.29 6.34
C HIS A 110 16.81 10.17 5.45
N LEU A 111 16.62 9.89 4.16
CA LEU A 111 17.72 9.73 3.20
C LEU A 111 18.45 11.05 2.95
N ALA A 112 17.74 12.18 2.86
CA ALA A 112 18.35 13.50 2.70
C ALA A 112 19.29 13.89 3.85
N ASN A 113 19.06 13.33 5.04
CA ASN A 113 19.91 13.55 6.22
C ASN A 113 20.91 12.41 6.48
N SER A 114 21.14 11.55 5.49
CA SER A 114 22.02 10.39 5.59
C SER A 114 23.06 10.33 4.47
N HIS A 115 24.15 9.60 4.71
CA HIS A 115 25.18 9.31 3.72
C HIS A 115 25.60 7.83 3.79
N PRO A 116 26.05 7.24 2.67
CA PRO A 116 26.43 5.84 2.64
C PRO A 116 27.84 5.62 3.20
N VAL A 117 27.98 4.63 4.08
CA VAL A 117 29.27 4.15 4.59
C VAL A 117 29.34 2.62 4.50
N THR A 118 30.54 2.06 4.41
CA THR A 118 30.74 0.61 4.56
C THR A 118 30.57 0.20 6.03
N GLY A 119 30.43 -1.09 6.34
CA GLY A 119 30.34 -1.54 7.73
C GLY A 119 31.63 -1.38 8.53
N SER A 120 32.76 -1.19 7.86
CA SER A 120 34.00 -0.72 8.51
C SER A 120 33.95 0.78 8.87
N GLY A 121 32.92 1.51 8.45
CA GLY A 121 32.76 2.95 8.65
C GLY A 121 33.48 3.82 7.62
N ASN A 122 33.94 3.26 6.49
CA ASN A 122 34.60 4.04 5.46
C ASN A 122 33.54 4.73 4.56
N PRO A 123 33.72 6.02 4.21
CA PRO A 123 32.82 6.72 3.30
C PRO A 123 32.75 6.01 1.93
N ILE A 124 31.55 5.91 1.37
CA ILE A 124 31.35 5.42 -0.01
C ILE A 124 31.19 6.65 -0.91
N PRO A 125 32.00 6.83 -1.97
CA PRO A 125 31.78 7.89 -2.94
C PRO A 125 30.40 7.76 -3.59
N TYR A 126 29.62 8.84 -3.57
CA TYR A 126 28.28 8.89 -4.16
C TYR A 126 28.02 10.29 -4.74
N THR A 127 27.15 10.37 -5.74
CA THR A 127 26.89 11.61 -6.49
C THR A 127 25.52 12.17 -6.10
N GLY A 128 25.50 13.29 -5.38
CA GLY A 128 24.27 13.94 -4.91
C GLY A 128 23.66 13.28 -3.67
N PRO A 129 22.61 13.86 -3.06
CA PRO A 129 21.99 13.31 -1.84
C PRO A 129 21.38 11.91 -2.09
N LEU A 130 21.33 11.09 -1.04
CA LEU A 130 20.59 9.83 -1.11
C LEU A 130 19.09 10.12 -1.31
N SER A 131 18.46 9.34 -2.17
CA SER A 131 17.06 9.46 -2.52
C SER A 131 16.43 8.08 -2.71
N LEU A 132 15.11 8.03 -2.78
CA LEU A 132 14.39 6.79 -3.02
C LEU A 132 14.64 6.20 -4.43
N THR A 133 15.20 6.99 -5.34
CA THR A 133 15.45 6.60 -6.75
C THR A 133 16.89 6.20 -7.03
N ASN A 134 17.84 6.44 -6.11
CA ASN A 134 19.26 6.14 -6.32
C ASN A 134 19.83 5.12 -5.33
N LEU A 135 19.06 4.66 -4.35
CA LEU A 135 19.56 3.81 -3.27
C LEU A 135 20.04 2.43 -3.75
N ASN A 136 19.46 1.90 -4.83
CA ASN A 136 19.89 0.64 -5.46
C ASN A 136 21.32 0.69 -6.05
N THR A 137 21.84 1.88 -6.35
CA THR A 137 23.20 2.04 -6.90
C THR A 137 24.29 1.70 -5.87
N LEU A 138 23.95 1.75 -4.58
CA LEU A 138 24.84 1.36 -3.49
C LEU A 138 25.03 -0.17 -3.43
N THR A 139 23.99 -0.91 -3.81
CA THR A 139 23.94 -2.37 -3.76
C THR A 139 24.95 -3.05 -4.71
N THR A 140 25.34 -2.38 -5.79
CA THR A 140 26.24 -2.93 -6.83
C THR A 140 27.74 -2.73 -6.55
N ASN A 141 28.15 -2.36 -5.34
CA ASN A 141 29.56 -2.07 -5.05
C ASN A 141 30.41 -3.38 -5.07
N PRO A 142 31.40 -3.49 -5.98
CA PRO A 142 32.24 -4.68 -6.13
C PRO A 142 33.18 -4.96 -4.94
N ASN A 143 33.28 -4.04 -3.98
CA ASN A 143 34.03 -4.25 -2.73
C ASN A 143 33.15 -4.75 -1.57
N SER A 144 31.88 -5.09 -1.83
CA SER A 144 31.04 -5.76 -0.83
C SER A 144 31.43 -7.25 -0.77
N ASN A 145 32.09 -7.66 0.31
CA ASN A 145 32.34 -9.07 0.60
C ASN A 145 31.03 -9.73 1.05
N SER A 146 30.12 -9.97 0.11
CA SER A 146 28.79 -10.52 0.34
C SER A 146 28.81 -12.06 0.39
N ASN A 147 29.52 -12.64 1.35
CA ASN A 147 29.39 -14.08 1.66
C ASN A 147 28.05 -14.42 2.36
N SER A 148 27.17 -13.44 2.56
CA SER A 148 25.87 -13.60 3.26
C SER A 148 24.67 -12.98 2.54
N GLY A 149 24.80 -12.55 1.27
CA GLY A 149 23.68 -11.95 0.53
C GLY A 149 23.18 -10.61 1.10
N GLN A 150 23.96 -9.95 1.96
CA GLN A 150 23.75 -8.59 2.43
C GLN A 150 24.95 -7.74 2.02
N THR A 151 24.70 -6.51 1.59
CA THR A 151 25.77 -5.53 1.42
C THR A 151 26.03 -4.87 2.78
N ASP A 152 27.29 -4.85 3.21
CA ASP A 152 27.70 -4.23 4.47
C ASP A 152 27.78 -2.70 4.28
N ILE A 153 26.64 -2.09 3.98
CA ILE A 153 26.45 -0.67 3.67
C ILE A 153 25.37 -0.10 4.59
N TYR A 154 25.62 1.09 5.12
CA TYR A 154 24.75 1.78 6.07
C TYR A 154 24.39 3.17 5.56
N THR A 155 23.12 3.56 5.62
CA THR A 155 22.69 4.96 5.40
C THR A 155 22.84 5.76 6.70
N THR A 156 24.08 6.09 7.05
CA THR A 156 24.44 6.69 8.33
C THR A 156 23.97 8.14 8.43
N SER A 157 23.43 8.54 9.59
CA SER A 157 23.05 9.92 9.87
C SER A 157 24.22 10.89 9.69
N ASN A 158 23.98 12.02 9.00
CA ASN A 158 24.99 13.09 8.82
C ASN A 158 25.47 13.71 10.13
N THR A 159 24.69 13.58 11.19
CA THR A 159 24.96 14.14 12.53
C THR A 159 25.32 13.08 13.57
N GLY A 160 25.12 11.81 13.24
CA GLY A 160 25.34 10.67 14.12
C GLY A 160 24.24 10.47 15.17
N ILE A 161 24.02 9.21 15.54
CA ILE A 161 22.97 8.77 16.47
C ILE A 161 22.93 9.49 17.83
N LEU A 162 24.08 9.95 18.33
CA LEU A 162 24.18 10.62 19.64
C LEU A 162 23.63 12.05 19.65
N SER A 163 23.48 12.67 18.48
CA SER A 163 23.07 14.07 18.37
C SER A 163 21.56 14.28 18.55
N LEU A 164 20.75 13.22 18.36
CA LEU A 164 19.28 13.24 18.46
C LEU A 164 18.65 14.49 17.79
N PRO A 165 18.92 14.73 16.49
CA PRO A 165 18.43 15.90 15.79
C PRO A 165 16.89 15.87 15.70
N SER A 166 16.27 17.03 15.54
CA SER A 166 14.80 17.15 15.55
C SER A 166 14.10 16.27 14.51
N TRP A 167 14.72 16.00 13.36
CA TRP A 167 14.16 15.14 12.32
C TRP A 167 14.04 13.66 12.74
N PHE A 168 14.66 13.24 13.85
CA PHE A 168 14.42 11.93 14.45
C PHE A 168 13.02 11.79 15.03
N GLN A 169 12.37 12.89 15.42
CA GLN A 169 11.05 12.86 16.06
C GLN A 169 9.91 12.55 15.07
N GLY A 170 10.19 12.57 13.76
CA GLY A 170 9.18 12.32 12.72
C GLY A 170 8.03 13.33 12.73
N THR A 171 6.90 12.93 12.17
CA THR A 171 5.70 13.76 12.06
C THR A 171 4.61 13.18 12.94
N LYS A 172 4.17 13.95 13.94
CA LYS A 172 3.02 13.55 14.76
C LYS A 172 1.74 13.56 13.91
N PRO A 173 0.94 12.46 13.91
CA PRO A 173 -0.34 12.45 13.21
C PRO A 173 -1.30 13.56 13.65
N SER A 174 -2.03 14.08 12.68
CA SER A 174 -3.18 14.95 12.89
C SER A 174 -4.32 14.19 13.60
N PRO A 175 -5.32 14.87 14.17
CA PRO A 175 -6.45 14.21 14.85
C PRO A 175 -7.25 13.23 13.96
N ASP A 176 -7.22 13.41 12.65
CA ASP A 176 -7.82 12.51 11.66
C ASP A 176 -6.94 11.29 11.31
N GLY A 177 -5.76 11.17 11.93
CA GLY A 177 -4.79 10.11 11.72
C GLY A 177 -3.87 10.32 10.51
N THR A 178 -3.93 11.46 9.83
CA THR A 178 -3.09 11.72 8.65
C THR A 178 -1.76 12.38 9.01
N LEU A 179 -0.76 12.23 8.12
CA LEU A 179 0.59 12.82 8.27
C LEU A 179 0.83 14.01 7.33
N GLY A 180 -0.21 14.57 6.71
CA GLY A 180 -0.07 15.61 5.70
C GLY A 180 0.71 15.11 4.48
N THR A 181 1.87 15.72 4.20
CA THR A 181 2.75 15.35 3.07
C THR A 181 3.79 14.28 3.40
N THR A 182 3.94 13.92 4.68
CA THR A 182 4.92 12.90 5.12
C THR A 182 4.47 11.52 4.67
N ARG A 183 5.35 10.81 3.93
CA ARG A 183 5.13 9.42 3.50
C ARG A 183 5.99 8.48 4.34
N ALA A 184 5.39 7.90 5.37
CA ALA A 184 6.04 7.05 6.36
C ALA A 184 5.64 5.56 6.28
N SER A 185 4.89 5.18 5.24
CA SER A 185 4.34 3.83 5.12
C SER A 185 4.46 3.27 3.71
N VAL A 186 4.59 1.94 3.64
CA VAL A 186 4.69 1.19 2.40
C VAL A 186 3.77 -0.02 2.47
N ILE A 187 2.92 -0.20 1.46
CA ILE A 187 2.05 -1.37 1.31
C ILE A 187 2.62 -2.25 0.20
N ILE A 188 2.88 -3.51 0.51
CA ILE A 188 3.41 -4.48 -0.45
C ILE A 188 2.45 -5.66 -0.57
N THR A 189 1.92 -5.89 -1.76
CA THR A 189 1.07 -7.05 -2.09
C THR A 189 1.93 -8.20 -2.62
N VAL A 190 1.64 -9.43 -2.17
CA VAL A 190 2.38 -10.63 -2.54
C VAL A 190 1.39 -11.72 -2.93
N SER A 191 1.21 -11.92 -4.23
CA SER A 191 0.32 -12.94 -4.79
C SER A 191 0.90 -14.35 -4.59
N LYS A 192 0.05 -15.29 -4.15
CA LYS A 192 0.42 -16.69 -3.87
C LYS A 192 -0.61 -17.66 -4.48
N PRO A 193 -0.26 -18.95 -4.64
CA PRO A 193 -1.21 -19.97 -5.10
C PRO A 193 -2.48 -20.04 -4.22
N ASN A 194 -3.53 -20.68 -4.73
CA ASN A 194 -4.81 -20.87 -4.02
C ASN A 194 -5.55 -19.57 -3.67
N ASN A 195 -5.43 -18.56 -4.55
CA ASN A 195 -6.03 -17.23 -4.37
C ASN A 195 -5.65 -16.57 -3.03
N ILE A 196 -4.42 -16.79 -2.59
CA ILE A 196 -3.87 -16.15 -1.40
C ILE A 196 -3.20 -14.85 -1.82
N LEU A 197 -3.52 -13.77 -1.12
CA LEU A 197 -2.80 -12.51 -1.20
C LEU A 197 -2.29 -12.15 0.19
N ASP A 198 -0.97 -12.11 0.34
CA ASP A 198 -0.35 -11.60 1.55
C ASP A 198 -0.07 -10.11 1.35
N VAL A 199 -0.56 -9.28 2.26
CA VAL A 199 -0.37 -7.83 2.20
C VAL A 199 0.42 -7.39 3.41
N PHE A 200 1.57 -6.79 3.18
CA PHE A 200 2.42 -6.22 4.22
C PHE A 200 2.17 -4.71 4.31
N TYR A 201 1.95 -4.21 5.52
CA TYR A 201 1.81 -2.80 5.83
C TYR A 201 3.01 -2.39 6.67
N PHE A 202 4.00 -1.79 6.01
CA PHE A 202 5.23 -1.32 6.63
C PHE A 202 5.06 0.10 7.18
N TYR A 203 5.69 0.33 8.33
CA TYR A 203 5.76 1.58 9.06
C TYR A 203 7.22 1.95 9.23
N PHE A 204 7.56 3.19 8.91
CA PHE A 204 8.92 3.68 9.01
C PHE A 204 9.06 4.73 10.09
N TYR A 205 10.09 4.57 10.92
CA TYR A 205 10.50 5.52 11.93
C TYR A 205 11.97 5.85 11.72
N THR A 206 12.35 7.11 11.84
CA THR A 206 13.76 7.49 11.69
C THR A 206 14.59 7.07 12.88
N TYR A 207 13.98 6.96 14.07
CA TYR A 207 14.70 6.64 15.29
C TYR A 207 13.88 5.72 16.16
N ASN A 208 14.48 4.59 16.50
CA ASN A 208 13.95 3.67 17.48
C ASN A 208 14.67 3.91 18.81
N GLN A 209 13.92 4.28 19.83
CA GLN A 209 14.41 4.26 21.21
C GLN A 209 14.17 2.87 21.79
N GLY A 210 15.27 2.20 22.12
CA GLY A 210 15.25 0.88 22.74
C GLY A 210 14.64 0.86 24.14
N ASN A 211 14.45 -0.35 24.65
CA ASN A 211 13.77 -0.58 25.92
C ASN A 211 14.72 -0.46 27.12
N TRP A 212 14.13 -0.16 28.28
CA TRP A 212 14.81 -0.17 29.56
C TRP A 212 14.71 -1.54 30.21
N VAL A 213 15.84 -2.09 30.65
CA VAL A 213 15.84 -3.28 31.51
C VAL A 213 15.41 -2.86 32.92
N LEU A 214 14.38 -3.52 33.46
CA LEU A 214 13.81 -3.28 34.79
C LEU A 214 13.42 -1.82 35.02
N ASP A 215 12.88 -1.18 33.98
CA ASP A 215 12.49 0.24 33.98
C ASP A 215 13.64 1.20 34.38
N ASN A 216 14.89 0.77 34.24
CA ASN A 216 16.07 1.56 34.56
C ASN A 216 16.62 2.26 33.31
N PRO A 217 16.54 3.60 33.20
CA PRO A 217 17.05 4.34 32.05
C PRO A 217 18.56 4.22 31.82
N ALA A 218 19.32 3.81 32.85
CA ALA A 218 20.75 3.53 32.71
C ALA A 218 21.02 2.22 31.94
N LEU A 219 20.01 1.36 31.79
CA LEU A 219 20.07 0.08 31.09
C LEU A 219 19.13 0.09 29.88
N GLU A 220 19.30 1.11 29.03
CA GLU A 220 18.60 1.27 27.76
C GLU A 220 19.37 0.55 26.63
N PHE A 221 18.70 -0.34 25.90
CA PHE A 221 19.31 -1.17 24.87
C PHE A 221 18.50 -1.20 23.57
N GLY A 222 19.21 -1.17 22.43
CA GLY A 222 18.60 -1.31 21.10
C GLY A 222 18.25 0.01 20.40
N ASN A 223 18.81 1.14 20.83
CA ASN A 223 18.67 2.39 20.10
C ASN A 223 19.30 2.29 18.72
N HIS A 224 18.58 2.68 17.68
CA HIS A 224 19.13 2.69 16.34
C HIS A 224 18.42 3.72 15.46
N VAL A 225 19.15 4.22 14.45
CA VAL A 225 18.61 5.09 13.40
C VAL A 225 18.04 4.21 12.32
N GLY A 226 16.91 4.63 11.74
CA GLY A 226 16.09 3.91 10.77
C GLY A 226 15.38 2.73 11.42
N ASP A 227 14.08 2.58 11.26
CA ASP A 227 13.36 1.43 11.74
C ASP A 227 12.20 1.06 10.84
N TRP A 228 12.12 -0.24 10.53
CA TRP A 228 11.15 -0.83 9.62
C TRP A 228 10.34 -1.89 10.35
N GLU A 229 9.14 -1.48 10.72
CA GLU A 229 8.16 -2.30 11.41
C GLU A 229 7.00 -2.64 10.48
N HIS A 230 6.26 -3.71 10.74
CA HIS A 230 5.14 -4.07 9.88
C HIS A 230 4.05 -4.92 10.54
N THR A 231 2.85 -4.80 9.99
CA THR A 231 1.89 -5.88 10.07
C THR A 231 1.74 -6.55 8.72
N MET A 232 1.16 -7.76 8.73
CA MET A 232 0.82 -8.44 7.49
C MET A 232 -0.53 -9.12 7.62
N ILE A 233 -1.41 -8.93 6.65
CA ILE A 233 -2.71 -9.59 6.58
C ILE A 233 -2.66 -10.62 5.44
N ARG A 234 -3.07 -11.85 5.75
CA ARG A 234 -3.31 -12.88 4.74
C ARG A 234 -4.76 -12.84 4.32
N PHE A 235 -5.00 -12.62 3.03
CA PHE A 235 -6.30 -12.77 2.40
C PHE A 235 -6.35 -14.09 1.65
N GLN A 236 -7.52 -14.73 1.65
CA GLN A 236 -7.82 -15.85 0.79
C GLN A 236 -9.17 -15.61 0.14
N ASN A 237 -9.25 -15.69 -1.19
CA ASN A 237 -10.45 -15.32 -1.95
C ASN A 237 -10.97 -13.92 -1.56
N SER A 238 -10.06 -12.96 -1.41
CA SER A 238 -10.35 -11.57 -1.03
C SER A 238 -10.91 -11.36 0.40
N VAL A 239 -10.92 -12.40 1.25
CA VAL A 239 -11.39 -12.32 2.65
C VAL A 239 -10.19 -12.42 3.59
N PRO A 240 -10.03 -11.49 4.56
CA PRO A 240 -8.92 -11.55 5.51
C PRO A 240 -9.08 -12.76 6.45
N GLN A 241 -8.03 -13.58 6.55
CA GLN A 241 -8.01 -14.81 7.35
C GLN A 241 -7.24 -14.64 8.66
N SER A 242 -6.10 -13.96 8.59
CA SER A 242 -5.18 -13.81 9.72
C SER A 242 -4.32 -12.56 9.58
N ILE A 243 -3.81 -12.07 10.71
CA ILE A 243 -2.90 -10.95 10.78
C ILE A 243 -1.66 -11.32 11.60
N TYR A 244 -0.50 -10.83 11.17
CA TYR A 244 0.79 -10.89 11.85
C TYR A 244 1.18 -9.50 12.33
N TYR A 245 1.71 -9.40 13.54
CA TYR A 245 2.27 -8.19 14.13
C TYR A 245 3.77 -8.41 14.38
N SER A 246 4.66 -7.63 13.77
CA SER A 246 6.10 -7.71 14.01
C SER A 246 6.47 -7.20 15.40
N GLN A 247 7.35 -7.92 16.08
CA GLN A 247 7.86 -7.59 17.40
C GLN A 247 9.34 -7.94 17.44
N HIS A 248 10.20 -6.92 17.42
CA HIS A 248 11.65 -7.11 17.48
C HIS A 248 12.14 -8.08 16.39
N SER A 249 12.83 -9.16 16.77
CA SER A 249 13.30 -10.20 15.85
C SER A 249 12.25 -11.25 15.47
N THR A 250 11.03 -11.16 16.00
CA THR A 250 9.94 -12.14 15.80
C THR A 250 8.58 -11.43 15.65
N GLY A 251 7.51 -12.01 16.20
CA GLY A 251 6.16 -11.45 16.17
C GLY A 251 5.10 -12.47 16.55
N GLN A 252 3.86 -12.01 16.55
CA GLN A 252 2.69 -12.81 16.89
C GLN A 252 1.66 -12.79 15.76
N ALA A 253 1.00 -13.92 15.55
CA ALA A 253 -0.06 -14.05 14.57
C ALA A 253 -1.38 -14.41 15.22
N PHE A 254 -2.47 -13.89 14.67
CA PHE A 254 -3.82 -14.10 15.16
C PHE A 254 -4.79 -14.33 13.99
N SER A 255 -5.85 -15.10 14.24
CA SER A 255 -7.01 -15.12 13.34
C SER A 255 -7.55 -13.71 13.20
N TYR A 256 -7.97 -13.33 12.00
CA TYR A 256 -8.40 -11.96 11.74
C TYR A 256 -9.61 -11.56 12.59
N SER A 257 -10.52 -12.51 12.82
CA SER A 257 -11.69 -12.34 13.70
C SER A 257 -11.34 -12.19 15.18
N ALA A 258 -10.16 -12.59 15.61
CA ALA A 258 -9.77 -12.58 17.02
C ALA A 258 -9.35 -11.19 17.51
N VAL A 259 -8.83 -10.35 16.60
CA VAL A 259 -8.22 -9.06 16.97
C VAL A 259 -9.24 -7.94 17.00
N GLU A 260 -8.98 -6.93 17.84
CA GLU A 260 -9.78 -5.70 17.91
C GLU A 260 -9.95 -5.04 16.54
N LYS A 261 -11.11 -4.42 16.34
CA LYS A 261 -11.45 -3.66 15.13
C LYS A 261 -11.66 -2.19 15.49
N ALA A 262 -11.29 -1.32 14.56
CA ALA A 262 -11.56 0.11 14.65
C ALA A 262 -13.08 0.38 14.67
N SER A 263 -13.46 1.66 14.79
CA SER A 263 -14.87 2.08 14.84
C SER A 263 -15.69 1.69 13.62
N ASP A 264 -15.04 1.38 12.49
CA ASP A 264 -15.69 0.87 11.28
C ASP A 264 -16.06 -0.63 11.35
N GLY A 265 -15.60 -1.35 12.38
CA GLY A 265 -15.80 -2.79 12.56
C GLY A 265 -15.03 -3.68 11.59
N LEU A 266 -14.18 -3.11 10.74
CA LEU A 266 -13.47 -3.83 9.66
C LEU A 266 -11.95 -3.81 9.85
N ARG A 267 -11.37 -2.65 10.17
CA ARG A 267 -9.91 -2.47 10.17
C ARG A 267 -9.29 -2.95 11.48
N PRO A 268 -8.23 -3.78 11.47
CA PRO A 268 -7.62 -4.26 12.70
C PRO A 268 -6.85 -3.13 13.38
N VAL A 269 -6.88 -3.11 14.71
CA VAL A 269 -6.14 -2.14 15.52
C VAL A 269 -4.74 -2.65 15.82
N VAL A 270 -3.75 -1.79 15.60
CA VAL A 270 -2.34 -2.01 15.95
C VAL A 270 -1.98 -1.08 17.09
N TYR A 271 -1.44 -1.63 18.17
CA TYR A 271 -0.87 -0.86 19.27
C TYR A 271 0.64 -0.84 19.12
N VAL A 272 1.20 0.34 18.84
CA VAL A 272 2.63 0.52 18.60
C VAL A 272 3.33 0.82 19.93
N ALA A 273 4.39 0.07 20.21
CA ALA A 273 5.18 0.22 21.43
C ALA A 273 5.93 1.54 21.44
N ARG A 274 5.94 2.20 22.60
CA ARG A 274 6.63 3.47 22.79
C ARG A 274 8.12 3.30 22.51
N GLY A 275 8.64 4.05 21.55
CA GLY A 275 10.06 4.11 21.22
C GLY A 275 10.59 2.91 20.43
N SER A 276 10.28 1.67 20.84
CA SER A 276 10.73 0.44 20.16
C SER A 276 9.90 0.08 18.93
N HIS A 277 8.75 0.73 18.76
CA HIS A 277 7.83 0.61 17.63
C HIS A 277 7.31 -0.81 17.29
N ALA A 278 7.59 -1.79 18.15
CA ALA A 278 7.05 -3.14 18.07
C ALA A 278 5.50 -3.10 18.07
N ASN A 279 4.90 -3.99 17.28
CA ASN A 279 3.46 -3.99 17.02
C ASN A 279 2.74 -5.05 17.84
N TYR A 280 1.65 -4.64 18.49
CA TYR A 280 0.87 -5.52 19.37
C TYR A 280 -0.62 -5.44 19.05
N ALA A 281 -1.31 -6.55 19.31
CA ALA A 281 -2.76 -6.66 19.09
C ALA A 281 -3.60 -6.16 20.28
N VAL A 282 -2.98 -5.90 21.44
CA VAL A 282 -3.63 -5.40 22.66
C VAL A 282 -2.79 -4.28 23.30
N PRO A 283 -3.43 -3.35 24.04
CA PRO A 283 -2.71 -2.34 24.80
C PRO A 283 -2.06 -2.95 26.06
N GLY A 284 -1.20 -2.20 26.71
CA GLY A 284 -0.61 -2.54 28.01
C GLY A 284 0.88 -2.88 27.95
N PRO A 285 1.42 -3.42 29.06
CA PRO A 285 2.80 -3.88 29.11
C PRO A 285 2.95 -5.24 28.41
N HIS A 286 3.99 -5.37 27.59
CA HIS A 286 4.37 -6.61 26.92
C HIS A 286 5.80 -6.97 27.27
N ASP A 287 5.97 -7.88 28.22
CA ASP A 287 7.26 -8.52 28.45
C ASP A 287 7.67 -9.32 27.21
N HIS A 288 8.91 -9.11 26.76
CA HIS A 288 9.49 -9.84 25.64
C HIS A 288 10.84 -10.50 26.02
N THR A 289 11.08 -10.69 27.32
CA THR A 289 12.22 -11.47 27.84
C THR A 289 12.18 -12.92 27.34
N ILE A 290 10.99 -13.47 27.11
CA ILE A 290 10.77 -14.77 26.48
C ILE A 290 10.02 -14.56 25.15
N PRO A 291 10.64 -14.86 23.99
CA PRO A 291 9.97 -14.71 22.69
C PRO A 291 8.62 -15.44 22.64
N GLY A 292 7.57 -14.71 22.24
CA GLY A 292 6.23 -15.26 22.07
C GLY A 292 5.35 -15.38 23.33
N PHE A 293 5.84 -14.98 24.51
CA PHE A 293 5.06 -14.98 25.76
C PHE A 293 4.92 -13.55 26.32
N ASN A 294 3.72 -12.96 26.20
CA ASN A 294 3.44 -11.65 26.78
C ASN A 294 3.08 -11.82 28.25
N SER A 295 3.99 -11.44 29.14
CA SER A 295 3.72 -11.32 30.58
C SER A 295 3.51 -9.84 30.95
N PRO A 296 2.59 -9.51 31.88
CA PRO A 296 2.53 -8.17 32.45
C PRO A 296 3.78 -7.80 33.28
N VAL A 297 4.57 -8.81 33.67
CA VAL A 297 5.73 -8.69 34.56
C VAL A 297 6.94 -9.39 33.93
N GLY A 298 8.03 -8.66 33.75
CA GLY A 298 9.30 -9.16 33.24
C GLY A 298 10.36 -8.07 33.15
N PRO A 299 11.64 -8.43 32.98
CA PRO A 299 12.74 -7.50 33.03
C PRO A 299 12.91 -6.62 31.79
N LEU A 300 12.25 -6.90 30.66
CA LEU A 300 12.30 -6.05 29.47
C LEU A 300 10.91 -5.93 28.84
N LYS A 301 10.34 -4.72 28.88
CA LYS A 301 8.94 -4.49 28.53
C LYS A 301 8.79 -3.45 27.43
N ASP A 302 7.90 -3.75 26.50
CA ASP A 302 7.25 -2.75 25.67
C ASP A 302 6.01 -2.22 26.38
N HIS A 303 5.69 -0.96 26.12
CA HIS A 303 4.48 -0.32 26.61
C HIS A 303 3.68 0.22 25.43
N THR A 304 2.44 -0.23 25.33
CA THR A 304 1.50 0.24 24.32
C THR A 304 0.25 0.80 24.99
N ASP A 305 -0.39 1.78 24.35
CA ASP A 305 -1.63 2.38 24.83
C ASP A 305 -2.45 2.94 23.66
N ARG A 306 -3.70 3.34 23.93
CA ARG A 306 -4.58 3.97 22.93
C ARG A 306 -4.34 5.49 22.88
N GLY A 307 -3.13 5.86 22.49
CA GLY A 307 -2.69 7.25 22.43
C GLY A 307 -3.06 7.93 21.12
N VAL A 308 -2.05 8.32 20.34
CA VAL A 308 -2.21 9.08 19.09
C VAL A 308 -2.67 8.14 17.98
N TYR A 309 -3.87 8.39 17.45
CA TYR A 309 -4.40 7.68 16.29
C TYR A 309 -3.61 7.99 15.03
N TRP A 310 -3.31 6.96 14.23
CA TRP A 310 -2.62 7.06 12.96
C TRP A 310 -3.25 6.10 11.94
N ASP A 311 -3.53 6.62 10.74
CA ASP A 311 -3.93 5.83 9.59
C ASP A 311 -2.73 5.66 8.63
N PRO A 312 -1.99 4.53 8.70
CA PRO A 312 -0.83 4.31 7.85
C PRO A 312 -1.19 4.04 6.38
N SER A 313 -2.47 3.84 6.05
CA SER A 313 -2.88 3.59 4.65
C SER A 313 -2.96 4.88 3.83
N VAL A 314 -3.12 6.03 4.50
CA VAL A 314 -3.20 7.33 3.84
C VAL A 314 -1.78 7.82 3.53
N GLY A 315 -1.50 8.09 2.24
CA GLY A 315 -0.19 8.55 1.78
C GLY A 315 0.87 7.45 1.61
N ALA A 316 0.49 6.18 1.78
CA ALA A 316 1.39 5.05 1.60
C ALA A 316 1.90 4.93 0.16
N TYR A 317 3.15 4.50 0.00
CA TYR A 317 3.60 3.95 -1.28
C TYR A 317 3.03 2.53 -1.46
N VAL A 318 2.58 2.16 -2.66
CA VAL A 318 1.93 0.85 -2.89
C VAL A 318 2.63 0.09 -4.00
N TYR A 319 3.05 -1.14 -3.69
CA TYR A 319 3.83 -1.99 -4.60
C TYR A 319 3.30 -3.42 -4.62
N GLU A 320 3.57 -4.11 -5.72
CA GLU A 320 3.50 -5.57 -5.80
C GLU A 320 4.92 -6.13 -5.75
N TYR A 321 5.08 -7.25 -5.04
CA TYR A 321 6.29 -8.06 -5.07
C TYR A 321 6.03 -9.38 -5.79
N ASP A 322 6.81 -9.61 -6.84
CA ASP A 322 6.76 -10.83 -7.65
C ASP A 322 7.70 -11.88 -7.06
N VAL A 323 7.14 -12.94 -6.47
CA VAL A 323 7.92 -13.98 -5.76
C VAL A 323 8.84 -14.77 -6.70
N ALA A 324 8.47 -14.92 -7.98
CA ALA A 324 9.24 -15.71 -8.93
C ALA A 324 10.51 -14.98 -9.40
N THR A 325 10.39 -13.67 -9.61
CA THR A 325 11.49 -12.82 -10.09
C THR A 325 12.23 -12.10 -8.96
N GLY A 326 11.62 -11.97 -7.79
CA GLY A 326 12.13 -11.20 -6.66
C GLY A 326 12.13 -9.68 -6.90
N LEU A 327 11.30 -9.20 -7.84
CA LEU A 327 11.23 -7.80 -8.25
C LEU A 327 10.00 -7.10 -7.68
N PHE A 328 10.14 -5.79 -7.44
CA PHE A 328 9.06 -4.90 -7.04
C PHE A 328 8.50 -4.17 -8.26
N ARG A 329 7.19 -3.89 -8.24
CA ARG A 329 6.50 -3.07 -9.24
C ARG A 329 5.56 -2.09 -8.53
N ALA A 330 5.67 -0.80 -8.82
CA ALA A 330 4.75 0.19 -8.29
C ALA A 330 3.35 0.04 -8.90
N TYR A 331 2.33 0.31 -8.10
CA TYR A 331 0.97 0.50 -8.60
C TYR A 331 0.81 1.90 -9.23
N GLU A 332 1.45 2.91 -8.64
CA GLU A 332 1.46 4.28 -9.18
C GLU A 332 2.68 4.49 -10.10
N PRO A 333 2.51 5.00 -11.34
CA PRO A 333 3.61 5.10 -12.32
C PRO A 333 4.82 5.94 -11.89
N ASN A 334 4.63 6.91 -10.99
CA ASN A 334 5.67 7.85 -10.55
C ASN A 334 6.26 7.51 -9.18
N ASP A 335 5.78 6.45 -8.52
CA ASP A 335 6.31 6.05 -7.23
C ASP A 335 7.69 5.38 -7.41
N PRO A 336 8.72 5.78 -6.63
CA PRO A 336 10.08 5.25 -6.75
C PRO A 336 10.11 3.78 -6.32
N ILE A 337 10.92 2.94 -6.96
CA ILE A 337 10.98 1.49 -6.68
C ILE A 337 12.36 1.09 -6.14
N GLU A 338 13.38 1.90 -6.45
CA GLU A 338 14.79 1.56 -6.27
C GLU A 338 15.16 1.33 -4.80
N PHE A 339 14.58 2.09 -3.87
CA PHE A 339 14.84 1.91 -2.43
C PHE A 339 14.40 0.55 -1.88
N LEU A 340 13.40 -0.09 -2.48
CA LEU A 340 12.97 -1.45 -2.07
C LEU A 340 14.01 -2.51 -2.44
N GLY A 341 14.88 -2.21 -3.41
CA GLY A 341 16.01 -3.05 -3.81
C GLY A 341 17.29 -2.81 -3.02
N PHE A 342 17.29 -1.93 -2.02
CA PHE A 342 18.47 -1.68 -1.20
C PHE A 342 18.70 -2.83 -0.20
N GLU A 343 19.85 -3.48 -0.30
CA GLU A 343 20.24 -4.65 0.52
C GLU A 343 21.07 -4.28 1.76
N GLY A 344 21.33 -2.98 1.96
CA GLY A 344 22.05 -2.47 3.12
C GLY A 344 21.14 -2.21 4.31
N ARG A 345 21.69 -1.52 5.30
CA ARG A 345 21.04 -1.14 6.54
C ARG A 345 20.62 0.32 6.51
N TRP A 346 19.40 0.56 6.99
CA TRP A 346 18.83 1.88 7.14
C TRP A 346 19.29 2.46 8.46
N GLY A 347 20.19 3.45 8.42
CA GLY A 347 20.72 4.15 9.59
C GLY A 347 22.18 3.81 9.93
N ASP A 348 22.60 4.26 11.11
CA ASP A 348 23.99 4.18 11.58
C ASP A 348 24.48 2.73 11.82
N ARG A 349 25.80 2.55 11.73
CA ARG A 349 26.49 1.37 12.24
C ARG A 349 26.36 1.31 13.77
N GLN A 350 26.37 0.09 14.31
CA GLN A 350 26.54 -0.13 15.76
C GLN A 350 27.79 0.59 16.29
N LEU A 351 27.61 1.41 17.33
CA LEU A 351 28.73 2.07 18.00
C LEU A 351 29.67 1.03 18.63
N GLY A 352 30.97 1.25 18.52
CA GLY A 352 31.97 0.40 19.15
C GLY A 352 31.84 0.40 20.67
N ASP A 353 32.21 -0.70 21.32
CA ASP A 353 32.04 -0.90 22.77
C ASP A 353 32.78 0.13 23.65
N LYS A 354 33.73 0.88 23.08
CA LYS A 354 34.51 1.94 23.74
C LYS A 354 34.07 3.35 23.36
N GLU A 355 33.11 3.49 22.45
CA GLU A 355 32.64 4.80 22.00
C GLU A 355 31.80 5.50 23.08
N LYS A 356 31.85 6.84 23.10
CA LYS A 356 31.17 7.64 24.11
C LYS A 356 29.67 7.37 24.10
N GLY A 357 29.10 7.08 25.28
CA GLY A 357 27.68 6.83 25.44
C GLY A 357 27.25 5.39 25.16
N GLN A 358 28.13 4.55 24.60
CA GLN A 358 27.84 3.13 24.43
C GLN A 358 27.84 2.42 25.78
N ILE A 359 26.83 1.59 25.99
CA ILE A 359 26.74 0.68 27.14
C ILE A 359 26.66 -0.72 26.55
N ASN A 360 27.48 -1.63 27.06
CA ASN A 360 27.45 -3.04 26.71
C ASN A 360 27.38 -3.87 27.98
N VAL A 361 26.26 -4.54 28.20
CA VAL A 361 26.05 -5.45 29.33
C VAL A 361 25.72 -6.83 28.77
N PHE A 362 26.63 -7.79 28.97
CA PHE A 362 26.50 -9.17 28.48
C PHE A 362 26.18 -9.30 26.98
N GLY A 363 26.68 -8.36 26.15
CA GLY A 363 26.44 -8.34 24.71
C GLY A 363 25.22 -7.54 24.28
N ALA A 364 24.34 -7.12 25.20
CA ALA A 364 23.27 -6.17 24.93
C ALA A 364 23.86 -4.76 24.85
N ARG A 365 23.61 -4.06 23.75
CA ARG A 365 24.21 -2.77 23.44
C ARG A 365 23.19 -1.64 23.39
N LYS A 366 23.58 -0.48 23.92
CA LYS A 366 22.71 0.70 23.92
C LYS A 366 22.39 1.16 22.52
N TYR A 367 23.43 1.41 21.73
CA TYR A 367 23.31 1.82 20.33
C TYR A 367 23.70 0.66 19.41
N THR A 368 22.73 0.18 18.65
CA THR A 368 22.86 -0.92 17.69
C THR A 368 22.84 -0.40 16.26
N GLY A 369 23.19 -1.26 15.30
CA GLY A 369 23.10 -0.92 13.89
C GLY A 369 21.65 -0.88 13.41
N GLY A 370 21.36 -0.02 12.44
CA GLY A 370 20.05 0.04 11.79
C GLY A 370 19.63 -1.29 11.14
N PRO A 371 18.32 -1.52 10.95
CA PRO A 371 17.78 -2.73 10.36
C PRO A 371 17.89 -2.69 8.83
N THR A 372 17.65 -3.83 8.21
CA THR A 372 17.48 -3.91 6.76
C THR A 372 16.04 -3.58 6.35
N GLY A 373 15.85 -3.30 5.06
CA GLY A 373 14.59 -2.81 4.52
C GLY A 373 13.49 -3.88 4.32
N PRO A 374 12.35 -3.50 3.72
CA PRO A 374 11.19 -4.37 3.52
C PRO A 374 11.48 -5.70 2.80
N ARG A 375 12.42 -5.72 1.85
CA ARG A 375 12.82 -6.92 1.09
C ARG A 375 13.25 -8.08 1.99
N ASP A 376 13.91 -7.77 3.10
CA ASP A 376 14.50 -8.76 4.00
C ASP A 376 13.49 -9.31 5.02
N LYS A 377 12.25 -8.80 5.02
CA LYS A 377 11.20 -9.19 5.96
C LYS A 377 10.44 -10.45 5.52
N LYS A 378 11.10 -11.32 4.75
CA LYS A 378 10.62 -12.62 4.26
C LYS A 378 9.26 -12.53 3.53
N LEU A 379 9.14 -11.63 2.56
CA LEU A 379 7.91 -11.40 1.80
C LEU A 379 7.35 -12.69 1.16
N ALA A 380 8.24 -13.58 0.70
CA ALA A 380 7.91 -14.86 0.08
C ALA A 380 7.51 -15.98 1.07
N ARG A 381 7.42 -15.72 2.38
CA ARG A 381 7.15 -16.75 3.41
C ARG A 381 5.89 -17.59 3.14
N GLU A 382 5.93 -18.90 3.31
CA GLU A 382 4.77 -19.77 3.04
C GLU A 382 3.64 -19.58 4.05
N ALA A 383 3.98 -19.48 5.33
CA ALA A 383 3.05 -19.30 6.42
C ALA A 383 2.96 -17.82 6.86
N VAL A 384 1.89 -17.50 7.59
CA VAL A 384 1.69 -16.17 8.21
C VAL A 384 2.84 -15.85 9.17
N CYS A 385 3.29 -16.86 9.91
CA CYS A 385 4.48 -16.79 10.75
C CYS A 385 5.74 -17.03 9.90
N PRO A 386 6.74 -16.13 9.94
CA PRO A 386 7.97 -16.25 9.15
C PRO A 386 8.97 -17.31 9.66
N ASP A 387 8.81 -17.79 10.89
CA ASP A 387 9.71 -18.75 11.56
C ASP A 387 8.91 -19.79 12.35
N SER A 388 9.40 -21.03 12.40
CA SER A 388 8.82 -22.12 13.20
C SER A 388 9.13 -22.04 14.71
N LYS A 389 9.80 -20.97 15.15
CA LYS A 389 10.23 -20.74 16.54
C LYS A 389 9.08 -20.26 17.45
N GLY A 390 8.00 -21.03 17.53
CA GLY A 390 6.90 -20.77 18.48
C GLY A 390 5.84 -19.75 18.02
N CYS A 391 5.94 -19.21 16.80
CA CYS A 391 4.86 -18.42 16.19
C CYS A 391 3.82 -19.34 15.56
N TRP A 392 2.55 -19.15 15.89
CA TRP A 392 1.40 -19.80 15.26
C TRP A 392 0.19 -18.86 15.28
N VAL A 393 -0.81 -19.13 14.44
CA VAL A 393 -2.01 -18.26 14.30
C VAL A 393 -2.98 -18.54 15.44
N ARG A 394 -3.02 -17.62 16.41
CA ARG A 394 -3.85 -17.74 17.62
C ARG A 394 -5.32 -17.37 17.33
N PRO A 395 -6.31 -18.21 17.71
CA PRO A 395 -7.71 -17.91 17.47
C PRO A 395 -8.33 -16.92 18.47
N VAL A 396 -7.63 -16.59 19.56
CA VAL A 396 -8.12 -15.74 20.65
C VAL A 396 -7.00 -14.84 21.17
N LEU A 397 -7.34 -13.63 21.60
CA LEU A 397 -6.44 -12.72 22.32
C LEU A 397 -6.39 -13.07 23.82
N MET A 398 -5.19 -13.14 24.39
CA MET A 398 -4.97 -13.35 25.83
C MET A 398 -3.90 -12.35 26.31
N PRO A 399 -4.07 -11.70 27.48
CA PRO A 399 -5.18 -11.83 28.43
C PRO A 399 -6.33 -10.87 28.10
N ARG A 400 -7.56 -11.35 28.19
CA ARG A 400 -8.77 -10.52 28.13
C ARG A 400 -8.80 -9.67 29.39
N GLU A 401 -8.85 -8.34 29.28
CA GLU A 401 -9.29 -7.51 30.42
C GLU A 401 -10.67 -8.02 30.85
N VAL A 402 -10.78 -8.42 32.11
CA VAL A 402 -12.06 -8.74 32.71
C VAL A 402 -12.79 -7.41 32.81
N ASP A 403 -13.73 -7.16 31.89
CA ASP A 403 -14.70 -6.10 32.05
C ASP A 403 -15.31 -6.23 33.45
N GLY A 404 -15.08 -5.21 34.27
CA GLY A 404 -15.62 -5.15 35.62
C GLY A 404 -17.14 -5.17 35.56
N GLU A 405 -17.73 -6.32 35.88
CA GLU A 405 -19.10 -6.41 36.38
C GLU A 405 -19.20 -5.53 37.62
N LYS A 406 -19.62 -4.28 37.43
CA LYS A 406 -20.20 -3.47 38.49
C LYS A 406 -21.41 -4.26 39.01
N GLY A 407 -21.26 -4.78 40.23
CA GLY A 407 -22.26 -5.56 40.92
C GLY A 407 -23.64 -4.91 40.86
N ARG A 408 -24.60 -5.65 40.33
CA ARG A 408 -25.99 -5.52 40.78
C ARG A 408 -26.03 -6.13 42.17
N GLY A 409 -26.10 -5.26 43.18
CA GLY A 409 -26.51 -5.67 44.51
C GLY A 409 -27.93 -6.20 44.43
N GLU A 410 -28.10 -7.49 44.68
CA GLU A 410 -29.37 -8.05 45.11
C GLU A 410 -29.55 -7.70 46.59
N ASP A 411 -30.49 -6.80 46.85
CA ASP A 411 -31.05 -6.58 48.18
C ASP A 411 -32.03 -7.73 48.45
N MET A 412 -31.60 -8.68 49.28
CA MET A 412 -32.50 -9.55 50.05
C MET A 412 -31.97 -9.65 51.48
N ARG A 413 -32.50 -8.81 52.36
CA ARG A 413 -33.01 -9.20 53.68
C ARG A 413 -33.81 -8.08 54.33
#